data_AF-A0A534J982-F1
#
_entry.id   AF-A0A534J982-F1
#
_cell.length_a   1.000
_cell.length_b   1.000
_cell.length_c   1.000
_cell.angle_alpha   90.00
_cell.angle_beta   90.00
_cell.angle_gamma   90.00
#
_symmetry.space_group_name_H-M   'P 1'
#
loop_
_entity.id
_entity.type
_entity.pdbx_description
1 polymer ?
#
loop_
_entity_poly.entity_id
_entity_poly.type
_entity_poly.pdbx_seq_one_letter_code
_entity_poly.pdbx_strand_id
1 'polypeptide(L)'
;GDALMNETAILLRHFVTSSVLRLMEENKLKDAPKLKSVVDDVWRNVEIRDPEKWKIHLDGGSVVSPIDIQRYYLGKIEGLLEDDGDRRAFKLFEEVLDGLESKTSKHLARRIEWLDRYYAIQEATADGAGPDVEMSACKQYSEIGEERSLFYKRQRKGLLDRVTTDDKILRAIQEPPQDTRAALRRNLCDKFNIEAIDWSLLVVNDGTRRRIDLYDPYATELEEYAAAI
;
A
#
# COMPACT_ATOMS: atom_id res chain seq x y z
N GLY A 1 -3.88 -8.91 -1.33
CA GLY A 1 -4.21 -7.47 -1.23
C GLY A 1 -4.34 -6.91 -2.62
N ASP A 2 -5.23 -5.95 -2.81
CA ASP A 2 -5.57 -5.40 -4.13
C ASP A 2 -4.44 -4.50 -4.68
N ALA A 3 -4.34 -4.41 -6.01
CA ALA A 3 -3.62 -3.32 -6.66
C ALA A 3 -4.45 -2.04 -6.49
N LEU A 4 -3.81 -0.99 -5.98
CA LEU A 4 -4.46 0.27 -5.61
C LEU A 4 -3.90 1.40 -6.48
N MET A 5 -4.77 2.34 -6.82
CA MET A 5 -4.47 3.63 -7.44
C MET A 5 -4.30 4.73 -6.37
N ASN A 6 -5.09 4.67 -5.31
CA ASN A 6 -5.16 5.72 -4.28
C ASN A 6 -3.92 5.72 -3.38
N GLU A 7 -3.19 6.83 -3.41
CA GLU A 7 -1.91 6.99 -2.69
C GLU A 7 -2.05 6.83 -1.17
N THR A 8 -3.09 7.39 -0.56
CA THR A 8 -3.34 7.26 0.88
C THR A 8 -3.69 5.82 1.27
N ALA A 9 -4.42 5.08 0.43
CA ALA A 9 -4.72 3.67 0.66
C ALA A 9 -3.46 2.79 0.54
N ILE A 10 -2.58 3.10 -0.41
CA ILE A 10 -1.26 2.45 -0.54
C ILE A 10 -0.41 2.72 0.70
N LEU A 11 -0.33 3.99 1.14
CA LEU A 11 0.39 4.39 2.35
C LEU A 11 -0.11 3.62 3.57
N LEU A 12 -1.43 3.61 3.81
CA LEU A 12 -2.04 2.89 4.94
C LEU A 12 -1.74 1.40 4.91
N ARG A 13 -1.84 0.76 3.73
CA ARG A 13 -1.54 -0.67 3.59
C ARG A 13 -0.12 -0.97 4.04
N HIS A 14 0.86 -0.19 3.58
CA HIS A 14 2.26 -0.40 3.93
C HIS A 14 2.52 -0.07 5.40
N PHE A 15 2.04 1.08 5.89
CA PHE A 15 2.20 1.53 7.28
C PHE A 15 1.62 0.53 8.28
N VAL A 16 0.37 0.08 8.09
CA VAL A 16 -0.27 -0.87 9.02
C VAL A 16 0.46 -2.21 8.97
N THR A 17 0.80 -2.70 7.77
CA THR A 17 1.47 -4.00 7.63
C THR A 17 2.86 -3.99 8.26
N SER A 18 3.69 -2.97 7.99
CA SER A 18 5.03 -2.87 8.59
C SER A 18 4.97 -2.72 10.11
N SER A 19 4.00 -1.94 10.61
CA SER A 19 3.82 -1.76 12.05
C SER A 19 3.40 -3.05 12.74
N VAL A 20 2.48 -3.82 12.14
CA VAL A 20 2.08 -5.13 12.69
C VAL A 20 3.24 -6.12 12.69
N LEU A 21 4.05 -6.16 11.62
CA LEU A 21 5.27 -6.99 11.59
C LEU A 21 6.24 -6.62 12.71
N ARG A 22 6.47 -5.31 12.91
CA ARG A 22 7.30 -4.82 14.02
C ARG A 22 6.73 -5.21 15.39
N LEU A 23 5.41 -5.12 15.59
CA LEU A 23 4.77 -5.60 16.82
C LEU A 23 4.95 -7.11 17.03
N MET A 24 4.97 -7.92 15.96
CA MET A 24 5.27 -9.35 16.03
C MET A 24 6.71 -9.59 16.46
N GLU A 25 7.68 -8.91 15.85
CA GLU A 25 9.11 -9.00 16.17
C GLU A 25 9.40 -8.59 17.63
N GLU A 26 8.72 -7.56 18.12
CA GLU A 26 8.80 -7.09 19.51
C GLU A 26 7.95 -7.94 20.49
N ASN A 27 7.32 -9.03 20.03
CA ASN A 27 6.47 -9.92 20.83
C ASN A 27 5.30 -9.21 21.55
N LYS A 28 4.77 -8.13 20.97
CA LYS A 28 3.71 -7.27 21.55
C LYS A 28 2.28 -7.72 21.22
N LEU A 29 2.09 -8.82 20.49
CA LEU A 29 0.80 -9.32 20.00
C LEU A 29 0.31 -10.62 20.68
N LYS A 30 0.80 -10.93 21.89
CA LYS A 30 0.39 -12.14 22.62
C LYS A 30 -1.12 -12.17 22.93
N ASP A 31 -1.72 -11.00 23.06
CA ASP A 31 -3.13 -10.77 23.34
C ASP A 31 -3.96 -10.44 22.09
N ALA A 32 -3.41 -10.67 20.88
CA ALA A 32 -4.13 -10.38 19.64
C ALA A 32 -5.42 -11.20 19.52
N PRO A 33 -6.54 -10.59 19.07
CA PRO A 33 -7.79 -11.31 18.84
C PRO A 33 -7.58 -12.48 17.89
N LYS A 34 -7.98 -13.69 18.33
CA LYS A 34 -7.92 -14.90 17.51
C LYS A 34 -9.24 -15.11 16.78
N LEU A 35 -9.18 -15.14 15.46
CA LEU A 35 -10.34 -15.31 14.58
C LEU A 35 -10.67 -16.79 14.44
N LYS A 36 -11.96 -17.12 14.56
CA LYS A 36 -12.49 -18.48 14.51
C LYS A 36 -12.51 -19.09 13.11
N SER A 37 -12.98 -18.32 12.12
CA SER A 37 -13.00 -18.76 10.72
C SER A 37 -12.64 -17.61 9.79
N VAL A 38 -11.34 -17.40 9.59
CA VAL A 38 -10.79 -16.26 8.84
C VAL A 38 -11.37 -16.19 7.42
N VAL A 39 -11.43 -17.32 6.71
CA VAL A 39 -11.85 -17.36 5.31
C VAL A 39 -13.35 -17.12 5.18
N ASP A 40 -14.17 -17.76 6.02
CA ASP A 40 -15.63 -17.62 5.96
C ASP A 40 -16.07 -16.19 6.30
N ASP A 41 -15.47 -15.60 7.32
CA ASP A 41 -15.79 -14.23 7.73
C ASP A 41 -15.42 -13.21 6.65
N VAL A 42 -14.28 -13.39 5.97
CA VAL A 42 -13.90 -12.53 4.84
C VAL A 42 -14.90 -12.67 3.70
N TRP A 43 -15.21 -13.90 3.25
CA TRP A 43 -16.14 -14.12 2.14
C TRP A 43 -17.54 -13.59 2.44
N ARG A 44 -18.03 -13.77 3.67
CA ARG A 44 -19.31 -13.22 4.09
C ARG A 44 -19.31 -11.70 4.07
N ASN A 45 -18.25 -11.07 4.55
CA ASN A 45 -18.19 -9.61 4.65
C ASN A 45 -18.06 -8.94 3.28
N VAL A 46 -17.34 -9.53 2.32
CA VAL A 46 -17.21 -8.93 0.96
C VAL A 46 -18.52 -8.93 0.17
N GLU A 47 -19.47 -9.81 0.51
CA GLU A 47 -20.82 -9.82 -0.08
C GLU A 47 -21.72 -8.70 0.49
N ILE A 48 -21.33 -8.10 1.62
CA ILE A 48 -22.12 -7.12 2.34
C ILE A 48 -21.63 -5.72 1.99
N ARG A 49 -22.50 -4.93 1.35
CA ARG A 49 -22.20 -3.55 0.94
C ARG A 49 -22.01 -2.59 2.12
N ASP A 50 -22.70 -2.83 3.23
CA ASP A 50 -22.74 -1.91 4.38
C ASP A 50 -21.73 -2.35 5.45
N PRO A 51 -20.65 -1.57 5.72
CA PRO A 51 -19.62 -1.97 6.68
C PRO A 51 -20.13 -2.22 8.11
N GLU A 52 -21.21 -1.55 8.50
CA GLU A 52 -21.86 -1.72 9.81
C GLU A 52 -22.40 -3.14 10.06
N LYS A 53 -22.62 -3.91 8.98
CA LYS A 53 -23.15 -5.28 9.05
C LYS A 53 -22.04 -6.32 9.05
N TRP A 54 -20.79 -5.91 8.85
CA TRP A 54 -19.66 -6.83 8.84
C TRP A 54 -19.43 -7.42 10.23
N LYS A 55 -19.12 -8.71 10.27
CA LYS A 55 -18.93 -9.47 11.51
C LYS A 55 -17.70 -10.36 11.39
N ILE A 56 -16.96 -10.45 12.48
CA ILE A 56 -15.84 -11.35 12.69
C ILE A 56 -16.14 -12.18 13.93
N HIS A 57 -16.02 -13.50 13.82
CA HIS A 57 -16.23 -14.43 14.92
C HIS A 57 -14.87 -14.76 15.54
N LEU A 58 -14.73 -14.60 16.87
CA LEU A 58 -13.50 -14.92 17.59
C LEU A 58 -13.56 -16.33 18.18
N ASP A 59 -12.40 -16.93 18.43
CA ASP A 59 -12.26 -18.27 19.04
C ASP A 59 -13.00 -18.38 20.39
N GLY A 60 -13.03 -17.28 21.15
CA GLY A 60 -13.75 -17.18 22.43
C GLY A 60 -15.27 -17.12 22.31
N GLY A 61 -15.83 -17.18 21.10
CA GLY A 61 -17.27 -17.15 20.83
C GLY A 61 -17.88 -15.75 20.72
N SER A 62 -17.14 -14.70 21.05
CA SER A 62 -17.56 -13.31 20.84
C SER A 62 -17.60 -12.96 19.35
N VAL A 63 -18.48 -12.03 18.98
CA VAL A 63 -18.58 -11.47 17.63
C VAL A 63 -18.27 -9.99 17.70
N VAL A 64 -17.36 -9.53 16.85
CA VAL A 64 -16.90 -8.14 16.78
C VAL A 64 -16.97 -7.64 15.34
N SER A 65 -16.85 -6.32 15.12
CA SER A 65 -16.70 -5.77 13.79
C SER A 65 -15.25 -5.91 13.29
N PRO A 66 -15.00 -5.91 11.97
CA PRO A 66 -13.62 -5.80 11.46
C PRO A 66 -12.90 -4.54 11.93
N ILE A 67 -13.67 -3.47 12.21
CA ILE A 67 -13.12 -2.21 12.69
C ILE A 67 -12.57 -2.38 14.12
N ASP A 68 -13.25 -3.12 14.99
CA ASP A 68 -12.76 -3.42 16.35
C ASP A 68 -11.38 -4.13 16.31
N ILE A 69 -11.18 -5.03 15.34
CA ILE A 69 -9.88 -5.69 15.12
C ILE A 69 -8.82 -4.67 14.71
N GLN A 70 -9.16 -3.77 13.80
CA GLN A 70 -8.24 -2.70 13.37
C GLN A 70 -7.92 -1.73 14.53
N ARG A 71 -8.88 -1.41 15.39
CA ARG A 71 -8.69 -0.58 16.59
C ARG A 71 -7.73 -1.21 17.59
N TYR A 72 -7.80 -2.52 17.79
CA TYR A 72 -6.81 -3.24 18.60
C TYR A 72 -5.39 -3.00 18.06
N TYR A 73 -5.18 -3.14 16.75
CA TYR A 73 -3.86 -2.90 16.15
C TYR A 73 -3.46 -1.42 16.23
N LEU A 74 -4.36 -0.48 15.92
CA LEU A 74 -4.11 0.96 16.05
C LEU A 74 -3.56 1.30 17.45
N GLY A 75 -4.24 0.84 18.52
CA GLY A 75 -3.81 1.11 19.90
C GLY A 75 -2.43 0.53 20.26
N LYS A 76 -1.98 -0.54 19.59
CA LYS A 76 -0.62 -1.09 19.77
C LYS A 76 0.43 -0.32 18.97
N ILE A 77 0.07 0.13 17.76
CA ILE A 77 0.96 0.83 16.82
C ILE A 77 1.37 2.21 17.37
N GLU A 78 0.53 2.87 18.17
CA GLU A 78 0.83 4.19 18.75
C GLU A 78 2.19 4.21 19.49
N GLY A 79 2.56 3.10 20.15
CA GLY A 79 3.83 2.96 20.84
C GLY A 79 5.06 2.70 19.95
N LEU A 80 4.90 2.64 18.63
CA LEU A 80 5.97 2.42 17.65
C LEU A 80 6.32 3.66 16.82
N LEU A 81 5.60 4.78 16.99
CA LEU A 81 5.76 5.96 16.13
C LEU A 81 7.08 6.68 16.41
N GLU A 82 7.97 6.70 15.42
CA GLU A 82 9.31 7.30 15.59
C GLU A 82 9.36 8.70 14.96
N ASP A 83 8.90 8.83 13.72
CA ASP A 83 9.03 10.05 12.93
C ASP A 83 7.69 10.71 12.57
N ASP A 84 7.77 11.88 11.92
CA ASP A 84 6.58 12.63 11.52
C ASP A 84 5.78 11.94 10.41
N GLY A 85 6.42 11.08 9.61
CA GLY A 85 5.78 10.23 8.62
C GLY A 85 4.87 9.20 9.29
N ASP A 86 5.40 8.49 10.28
CA ASP A 86 4.64 7.54 11.11
C ASP A 86 3.44 8.22 11.77
N ARG A 87 3.65 9.38 12.40
CA ARG A 87 2.56 10.13 13.06
C ARG A 87 1.46 10.55 12.09
N ARG A 88 1.82 10.97 10.87
CA ARG A 88 0.84 11.31 9.83
C ARG A 88 0.07 10.08 9.35
N ALA A 89 0.75 8.96 9.11
CA ALA A 89 0.11 7.72 8.66
C ALA A 89 -0.78 7.11 9.75
N PHE A 90 -0.34 7.17 11.01
CA PHE A 90 -1.13 6.79 12.18
C PHE A 90 -2.41 7.61 12.29
N LYS A 91 -2.29 8.94 12.23
CA LYS A 91 -3.44 9.83 12.28
C LYS A 91 -4.42 9.58 11.12
N LEU A 92 -3.89 9.35 9.92
CA LEU A 92 -4.71 8.95 8.78
C LEU A 92 -5.45 7.63 9.05
N PHE A 93 -4.81 6.65 9.68
CA PHE A 93 -5.43 5.38 10.02
C PHE A 93 -6.55 5.56 11.05
N GLU A 94 -6.30 6.33 12.10
CA GLU A 94 -7.30 6.72 13.11
C GLU A 94 -8.50 7.41 12.47
N GLU A 95 -8.27 8.47 11.69
CA GLU A 95 -9.34 9.23 11.01
C GLU A 95 -10.20 8.35 10.08
N VAL A 96 -9.58 7.36 9.43
CA VAL A 96 -10.29 6.40 8.58
C VAL A 96 -11.19 5.48 9.41
N LEU A 97 -10.68 4.93 10.51
CA LEU A 97 -11.50 4.09 11.38
C LEU A 97 -12.64 4.91 12.01
N ASP A 98 -12.38 6.14 12.44
CA ASP A 98 -13.39 7.06 13.00
C ASP A 98 -14.49 7.36 11.98
N GLY A 99 -14.10 7.62 10.74
CA GLY A 99 -15.05 7.91 9.66
C GLY A 99 -15.90 6.70 9.26
N LEU A 100 -15.35 5.48 9.35
CA LEU A 100 -16.08 4.24 9.09
C LEU A 100 -17.09 3.94 10.20
N GLU A 101 -16.72 4.15 11.47
CA GLU A 101 -17.62 3.97 12.62
C GLU A 101 -18.74 5.01 12.65
N SER A 102 -18.41 6.28 12.40
CA SER A 102 -19.37 7.39 12.39
C SER A 102 -20.26 7.43 11.13
N LYS A 103 -20.08 6.50 10.19
CA LYS A 103 -20.80 6.42 8.91
C LYS A 103 -20.64 7.66 8.03
N THR A 104 -19.53 8.37 8.18
CA THR A 104 -19.24 9.60 7.43
C THR A 104 -18.39 9.26 6.21
N SER A 105 -18.92 8.47 5.27
CA SER A 105 -18.12 7.88 4.17
C SER A 105 -17.69 8.85 3.06
N LYS A 106 -18.40 9.98 2.88
CA LYS A 106 -18.14 10.91 1.76
C LYS A 106 -16.75 11.55 1.81
N HIS A 107 -16.30 11.97 2.99
CA HIS A 107 -14.97 12.58 3.12
C HIS A 107 -13.87 11.52 3.07
N LEU A 108 -14.14 10.29 3.55
CA LEU A 108 -13.23 9.16 3.47
C LEU A 108 -12.99 8.67 2.04
N ALA A 109 -13.93 8.89 1.12
CA ALA A 109 -13.74 8.57 -0.30
C ALA A 109 -12.50 9.25 -0.89
N ARG A 110 -12.08 10.40 -0.36
CA ARG A 110 -10.84 11.04 -0.79
C ARG A 110 -9.59 10.21 -0.50
N ARG A 111 -9.68 9.30 0.48
CA ARG A 111 -8.54 8.61 1.10
C ARG A 111 -8.59 7.09 0.97
N ILE A 112 -9.77 6.53 0.74
CA ILE A 112 -10.03 5.08 0.74
C ILE A 112 -10.60 4.67 -0.60
N GLU A 113 -9.85 3.82 -1.31
CA GLU A 113 -10.10 3.54 -2.72
C GLU A 113 -11.44 2.90 -3.02
N TRP A 114 -11.89 1.93 -2.22
CA TRP A 114 -13.15 1.25 -2.52
C TRP A 114 -14.35 2.18 -2.37
N LEU A 115 -14.26 3.19 -1.49
CA LEU A 115 -15.26 4.25 -1.36
C LEU A 115 -15.19 5.21 -2.55
N ASP A 116 -13.99 5.64 -2.96
CA ASP A 116 -13.86 6.50 -4.15
C ASP A 116 -14.39 5.80 -5.40
N ARG A 117 -13.99 4.55 -5.61
CA ARG A 117 -14.42 3.70 -6.71
C ARG A 117 -15.93 3.56 -6.74
N TYR A 118 -16.55 3.33 -5.57
CA TYR A 118 -18.00 3.31 -5.45
C TYR A 118 -18.63 4.61 -5.97
N TYR A 119 -18.19 5.77 -5.50
CA TYR A 119 -18.73 7.06 -5.95
C TYR A 119 -18.43 7.34 -7.43
N ALA A 120 -17.24 6.98 -7.90
CA ALA A 120 -16.84 7.13 -9.30
C ALA A 120 -17.75 6.34 -10.24
N ILE A 121 -18.09 5.10 -9.89
CA ILE A 121 -18.99 4.25 -10.67
C ILE A 121 -20.39 4.83 -10.64
N GLN A 122 -20.92 5.20 -9.46
CA GLN A 122 -22.25 5.79 -9.34
C GLN A 122 -22.40 7.08 -10.15
N GLU A 123 -21.38 7.93 -10.17
CA GLU A 123 -21.35 9.14 -11.01
C GLU A 123 -21.30 8.79 -12.51
N ALA A 124 -20.52 7.78 -12.90
CA ALA A 124 -20.38 7.39 -14.30
C ALA A 124 -21.64 6.69 -14.86
N THR A 125 -22.49 6.13 -14.00
CA THR A 125 -23.66 5.35 -14.40
C THR A 125 -25.00 6.05 -14.11
N ALA A 126 -24.96 7.33 -13.71
CA ALA A 126 -26.12 8.10 -13.27
C ALA A 126 -27.24 8.24 -14.33
N ASP A 127 -26.89 8.29 -15.62
CA ASP A 127 -27.83 8.52 -16.73
C ASP A 127 -28.44 7.23 -17.32
N GLY A 128 -28.26 6.09 -16.64
CA GLY A 128 -28.78 4.78 -17.05
C GLY A 128 -27.69 3.71 -16.95
N ALA A 129 -27.88 2.77 -16.03
CA ALA A 129 -26.92 1.73 -15.74
C ALA A 129 -27.47 0.36 -16.14
N GLY A 130 -26.71 -0.37 -16.96
CA GLY A 130 -26.82 -1.82 -17.10
C GLY A 130 -25.54 -2.48 -16.58
N PRO A 131 -25.55 -3.80 -16.30
CA PRO A 131 -24.37 -4.51 -15.76
C PRO A 131 -23.09 -4.29 -16.57
N ASP A 132 -23.20 -4.18 -17.89
CA ASP A 132 -22.05 -3.94 -18.78
C ASP A 132 -21.45 -2.54 -18.61
N VAL A 133 -22.29 -1.54 -18.36
CA VAL A 133 -21.85 -0.15 -18.14
C VAL A 133 -21.15 -0.04 -16.78
N GLU A 134 -21.69 -0.66 -15.74
CA GLU A 134 -21.06 -0.71 -14.42
C GLU A 134 -19.71 -1.44 -14.48
N MET A 135 -19.66 -2.59 -15.15
CA MET A 135 -18.41 -3.33 -15.36
C MET A 135 -17.37 -2.53 -16.14
N SER A 136 -17.79 -1.78 -17.16
CA SER A 136 -16.91 -0.87 -17.91
C SER A 136 -16.37 0.23 -17.01
N ALA A 137 -17.22 0.88 -16.21
CA ALA A 137 -16.80 1.92 -15.25
C ALA A 137 -15.81 1.37 -14.21
N CYS A 138 -16.05 0.16 -13.69
CA CYS A 138 -15.10 -0.53 -12.81
C CYS A 138 -13.72 -0.68 -13.43
N LYS A 139 -13.65 -1.12 -14.70
CA LYS A 139 -12.39 -1.28 -15.44
C LYS A 139 -11.72 0.07 -15.72
N GLN A 140 -12.49 1.07 -16.13
CA GLN A 140 -12.00 2.42 -16.40
C GLN A 140 -11.47 3.12 -15.14
N TYR A 141 -11.99 2.78 -13.96
CA TYR A 141 -11.46 3.33 -12.70
C TYR A 141 -9.98 2.97 -12.51
N SER A 142 -9.63 1.70 -12.69
CA SER A 142 -8.26 1.21 -12.51
C SER A 142 -7.39 1.32 -13.77
N GLU A 143 -7.88 1.99 -14.82
CA GLU A 143 -7.07 2.21 -16.02
C GLU A 143 -5.91 3.16 -15.70
N ILE A 144 -4.72 2.86 -16.22
CA ILE A 144 -3.49 3.65 -16.00
C ILE A 144 -3.34 4.82 -16.98
N GLY A 145 -4.13 4.87 -18.04
CA GLY A 145 -4.14 5.99 -18.99
C GLY A 145 -4.75 7.24 -18.36
N GLU A 146 -3.95 8.27 -18.15
CA GLU A 146 -4.33 9.49 -17.41
C GLU A 146 -5.63 10.14 -17.92
N GLU A 147 -5.82 10.18 -19.24
CA GLU A 147 -7.01 10.80 -19.85
C GLU A 147 -8.29 9.96 -19.71
N ARG A 148 -8.16 8.63 -19.76
CA ARG A 148 -9.30 7.71 -19.78
C ARG A 148 -9.73 7.24 -18.40
N SER A 149 -8.79 7.22 -17.46
CA SER A 149 -9.00 6.73 -16.10
C SER A 149 -10.02 7.57 -15.33
N LEU A 150 -11.02 6.91 -14.74
CA LEU A 150 -11.94 7.59 -13.82
C LEU A 150 -11.22 8.04 -12.55
N PHE A 151 -10.22 7.27 -12.08
CA PHE A 151 -9.41 7.65 -10.93
C PHE A 151 -8.65 8.96 -11.20
N TYR A 152 -7.90 9.05 -12.30
CA TYR A 152 -7.14 10.27 -12.61
C TYR A 152 -8.05 11.46 -12.93
N LYS A 153 -9.24 11.24 -13.53
CA LYS A 153 -10.25 12.28 -13.70
C LYS A 153 -10.71 12.85 -12.35
N ARG A 154 -10.88 12.02 -11.33
CA ARG A 154 -11.25 12.45 -9.97
C ARG A 154 -10.09 13.13 -9.25
N GLN A 155 -8.87 12.64 -9.43
CA GLN A 155 -7.65 13.28 -8.94
C GLN A 155 -7.51 14.71 -9.49
N ARG A 156 -7.68 14.91 -10.80
CA ARG A 156 -7.62 16.24 -11.44
C ARG A 156 -8.71 17.21 -10.95
N LYS A 157 -9.86 16.69 -10.52
CA LYS A 157 -10.93 17.48 -9.89
C LYS A 157 -10.64 17.81 -8.41
N GLY A 158 -9.50 17.39 -7.87
CA GLY A 158 -9.15 17.58 -6.47
C GLY A 158 -9.97 16.74 -5.51
N LEU A 159 -10.60 15.65 -5.97
CA LEU A 159 -11.46 14.77 -5.15
C LEU A 159 -10.68 13.71 -4.37
N LEU A 160 -9.37 13.63 -4.57
CA LEU A 160 -8.50 12.63 -3.96
C LEU A 160 -7.35 13.32 -3.21
N ASP A 161 -6.99 12.77 -2.05
CA ASP A 161 -5.83 13.23 -1.30
C ASP A 161 -4.55 12.61 -1.91
N ARG A 162 -3.45 13.36 -1.86
CA ARG A 162 -2.13 12.95 -2.38
C ARG A 162 -1.15 12.83 -1.21
N VAL A 163 -0.29 11.82 -1.24
CA VAL A 163 0.81 11.64 -0.28
C VAL A 163 2.16 12.06 -0.86
N THR A 164 2.25 12.17 -2.19
CA THR A 164 3.44 12.59 -2.91
C THR A 164 3.10 13.57 -4.04
N THR A 165 4.11 13.98 -4.79
CA THR A 165 3.95 14.91 -5.93
C THR A 165 4.33 14.22 -7.23
N ASP A 166 3.79 14.73 -8.34
CA ASP A 166 4.09 14.21 -9.68
C ASP A 166 5.59 14.33 -9.98
N ASP A 167 6.24 15.43 -9.57
CA ASP A 167 7.71 15.59 -9.70
C ASP A 167 8.50 14.47 -9.00
N LYS A 168 8.08 14.05 -7.79
CA LYS A 168 8.73 12.95 -7.08
C LYS A 168 8.50 11.61 -7.78
N ILE A 169 7.30 11.39 -8.30
CA ILE A 169 6.96 10.19 -9.08
C ILE A 169 7.82 10.14 -10.35
N LEU A 170 7.89 11.23 -11.11
CA LEU A 170 8.68 11.33 -12.34
C LEU A 170 10.17 11.13 -12.07
N ARG A 171 10.69 11.68 -10.97
CA ARG A 171 12.07 11.44 -10.54
C ARG A 171 12.33 9.97 -10.23
N ALA A 172 11.41 9.30 -9.54
CA ALA A 172 11.52 7.88 -9.19
C ALA A 172 11.50 6.92 -10.40
N ILE A 173 11.05 7.37 -11.59
CA ILE A 173 11.18 6.61 -12.84
C ILE A 173 12.66 6.44 -13.21
N GLN A 174 13.49 7.44 -12.92
CA GLN A 174 14.89 7.48 -13.36
C GLN A 174 15.88 7.16 -12.24
N GLU A 175 15.53 7.52 -11.01
CA GLU A 175 16.41 7.44 -9.84
C GLU A 175 15.94 6.34 -8.88
N PRO A 176 16.82 5.38 -8.53
CA PRO A 176 16.50 4.38 -7.51
C PRO A 176 16.46 4.99 -6.10
N PRO A 177 15.85 4.31 -5.12
CA PRO A 177 15.97 4.67 -3.71
C PRO A 177 17.44 4.60 -3.27
N GLN A 178 17.91 5.67 -2.61
CA GLN A 178 19.32 5.93 -2.31
C GLN A 178 19.84 5.20 -1.06
N ASP A 179 18.94 4.68 -0.26
CA ASP A 179 19.15 4.02 1.04
C ASP A 179 19.06 2.49 0.95
N THR A 180 19.10 1.94 -0.27
CA THR A 180 19.04 0.50 -0.51
C THR A 180 20.03 0.08 -1.59
N ARG A 181 20.21 -1.24 -1.74
CA ARG A 181 20.99 -1.85 -2.84
C ARG A 181 20.52 -1.49 -4.24
N ALA A 182 19.36 -0.86 -4.41
CA ALA A 182 18.94 -0.35 -5.71
C ALA A 182 19.86 0.77 -6.22
N ALA A 183 20.35 1.64 -5.33
CA ALA A 183 21.35 2.66 -5.65
C ALA A 183 22.67 2.02 -6.07
N LEU A 184 23.14 1.04 -5.29
CA LEU A 184 24.33 0.27 -5.63
C LEU A 184 24.20 -0.42 -6.98
N ARG A 185 23.07 -1.11 -7.23
CA ARG A 185 22.80 -1.76 -8.51
C ARG A 185 22.89 -0.77 -9.67
N ARG A 186 22.26 0.40 -9.55
CA ARG A 186 22.33 1.44 -10.59
C ARG A 186 23.75 1.94 -10.82
N ASN A 187 24.49 2.24 -9.74
CA ASN A 187 25.88 2.68 -9.82
C ASN A 187 26.78 1.64 -10.52
N LEU A 188 26.53 0.35 -10.34
CA LEU A 188 27.28 -0.71 -11.00
C LEU A 188 26.90 -0.84 -12.49
N CYS A 189 25.62 -0.66 -12.83
CA CYS A 189 25.16 -0.61 -14.22
C CYS A 189 25.78 0.56 -15.02
N ASP A 190 26.05 1.69 -14.37
CA ASP A 190 26.69 2.83 -15.02
C ASP A 190 28.21 2.65 -15.18
N LYS A 191 28.83 1.74 -14.40
CA LYS A 191 30.29 1.52 -14.37
C LYS A 191 30.77 0.34 -15.22
N PHE A 192 29.97 -0.71 -15.35
CA PHE A 192 30.38 -1.98 -15.95
C PHE A 192 29.46 -2.40 -17.10
N ASN A 193 29.98 -3.20 -18.02
CA ASN A 193 29.18 -3.84 -19.06
C ASN A 193 28.38 -5.01 -18.45
N ILE A 194 27.08 -4.80 -18.27
CA ILE A 194 26.19 -5.77 -17.61
C ILE A 194 25.75 -6.86 -18.59
N GLU A 195 26.14 -8.10 -18.30
CA GLU A 195 25.70 -9.30 -19.03
C GLU A 195 24.35 -9.82 -18.49
N ALA A 196 24.15 -9.79 -17.17
CA ALA A 196 22.90 -10.17 -16.52
C ALA A 196 22.67 -9.41 -15.21
N ILE A 197 21.41 -9.22 -14.84
CA ILE A 197 20.99 -8.44 -13.68
C ILE A 197 19.84 -9.13 -12.94
N ASP A 198 19.93 -9.16 -11.61
CA ASP A 198 18.89 -9.65 -10.71
C ASP A 198 18.84 -8.78 -9.43
N TRP A 199 17.95 -9.13 -8.49
CA TRP A 199 17.83 -8.50 -7.19
C TRP A 199 19.09 -8.65 -6.34
N SER A 200 19.68 -9.84 -6.31
CA SER A 200 20.79 -10.20 -5.43
C SER A 200 22.12 -10.41 -6.15
N LEU A 201 22.21 -10.16 -7.46
CA LEU A 201 23.45 -10.29 -8.21
C LEU A 201 23.49 -9.43 -9.48
N LEU A 202 24.71 -9.18 -9.95
CA LEU A 202 25.03 -8.72 -11.29
C LEU A 202 26.08 -9.64 -11.90
N VAL A 203 25.98 -9.90 -13.20
CA VAL A 203 27.06 -10.48 -14.00
C VAL A 203 27.60 -9.39 -14.90
N VAL A 204 28.89 -9.10 -14.79
CA VAL A 204 29.58 -8.07 -15.57
C VAL A 204 30.61 -8.72 -16.50
N ASN A 205 30.83 -8.12 -17.67
CA ASN A 205 31.75 -8.64 -18.67
C ASN A 205 32.47 -7.51 -19.42
N ASP A 206 33.54 -7.00 -18.81
CA ASP A 206 34.45 -5.99 -19.38
C ASP A 206 35.69 -6.64 -20.02
N GLY A 207 35.52 -7.83 -20.61
CA GLY A 207 36.61 -8.68 -21.10
C GLY A 207 36.97 -9.83 -20.15
N THR A 208 36.57 -9.75 -18.89
CA THR A 208 36.55 -10.89 -17.96
C THR A 208 35.20 -10.94 -17.27
N ARG A 209 34.53 -12.09 -17.38
CA ARG A 209 33.23 -12.33 -16.76
C ARG A 209 33.37 -12.43 -15.24
N ARG A 210 32.66 -11.59 -14.50
CA ARG A 210 32.64 -11.57 -13.04
C ARG A 210 31.21 -11.56 -12.53
N ARG A 211 30.98 -12.20 -11.39
CA ARG A 211 29.72 -12.15 -10.65
C ARG A 211 29.92 -11.25 -9.44
N ILE A 212 29.01 -10.31 -9.24
CA ILE A 212 28.96 -9.43 -8.07
C ILE A 212 27.68 -9.77 -7.31
N ASP A 213 27.80 -10.16 -6.05
CA ASP A 213 26.65 -10.47 -5.20
C ASP A 213 26.18 -9.23 -4.42
N LEU A 214 24.87 -9.07 -4.29
CA LEU A 214 24.18 -7.94 -3.64
C LEU A 214 23.21 -8.46 -2.56
N TYR A 215 23.72 -9.25 -1.62
CA TYR A 215 22.88 -9.92 -0.62
C TYR A 215 22.24 -8.97 0.39
N ASP A 216 23.01 -8.01 0.91
CA ASP A 216 22.50 -7.02 1.84
C ASP A 216 21.54 -6.04 1.12
N PRO A 217 20.25 -5.98 1.49
CA PRO A 217 19.31 -5.04 0.90
C PRO A 217 19.61 -3.57 1.20
N TYR A 218 20.42 -3.27 2.23
CA TYR A 218 20.76 -1.91 2.66
C TYR A 218 22.15 -1.45 2.20
N ALA A 219 22.95 -2.32 1.57
CA ALA A 219 24.25 -1.94 1.05
C ALA A 219 24.12 -0.95 -0.11
N THR A 220 24.58 0.28 0.09
CA THR A 220 24.61 1.34 -0.95
C THR A 220 25.96 1.42 -1.68
N GLU A 221 26.98 0.73 -1.16
CA GLU A 221 28.35 0.68 -1.67
C GLU A 221 28.89 -0.76 -1.64
N LEU A 222 29.90 -1.08 -2.46
CA LEU A 222 30.59 -2.38 -2.40
C LEU A 222 31.71 -2.32 -1.33
N GLU A 223 31.58 -3.08 -0.24
CA GLU A 223 32.66 -3.20 0.77
C GLU A 223 33.99 -3.67 0.14
N GLU A 224 33.94 -4.55 -0.86
CA GLU A 224 35.14 -5.05 -1.58
C GLU A 224 35.84 -4.01 -2.49
N TYR A 225 35.27 -2.81 -2.67
CA TYR A 225 35.89 -1.72 -3.44
C TYR A 225 36.26 -0.49 -2.59
N ALA A 226 35.84 -0.42 -1.33
CA ALA A 226 36.22 0.65 -0.41
C ALA A 226 37.68 0.54 0.07
N ALA A 227 38.29 -0.65 -0.01
CA ALA A 227 39.69 -0.90 0.38
C ALA A 227 40.73 -0.63 -0.73
N ALA A 228 40.30 -0.13 -1.90
CA ALA A 228 41.16 0.12 -3.06
C ALA A 228 41.20 1.59 -3.51
N ILE A 229 40.77 2.52 -2.65
CA ILE A 229 40.92 3.98 -2.82
C ILE A 229 41.78 4.53 -1.69
#